data_AF-A0AAN4LBK0-F1
#
_entry.id   AF-A0AAN4LBK0-F1
#
_cell.length_a   1.000
_cell.length_b   1.000
_cell.length_c   1.000
_cell.angle_alpha   90.00
_cell.angle_beta   90.00
_cell.angle_gamma   90.00
#
_symmetry.space_group_name_H-M   'P 1'
#
loop_
_entity.id
_entity.type
_entity.pdbx_description
1 polymer ?
#
loop_
_entity_poly.entity_id
_entity_poly.type
_entity_poly.pdbx_seq_one_letter_code
_entity_poly.pdbx_strand_id
1 'polypeptide(L)'
;MRALWKRIKLLEVKKDSNQTRMDFYGVLIPTLLSRKLFKNNKDLKELTNKFKVQTEIRDYLYDNRTALIAKLIREFEKNTKEELEYNVKLFKKIVLEMIDKTGDISTNEVTHIINKYSRNHKEELDE
;
A
#
# COMPACT_ATOMS: atom_id res chain seq x y z
N MET A 1 1.07 11.81 2.70
CA MET A 1 0.17 10.62 2.75
C MET A 1 -1.22 10.90 2.21
N ARG A 2 -1.99 11.86 2.73
CA ARG A 2 -3.36 12.14 2.21
C ARG A 2 -3.41 12.41 0.70
N ALA A 3 -2.44 13.17 0.16
CA ALA A 3 -2.33 13.41 -1.28
C ALA A 3 -2.05 12.12 -2.09
N LEU A 4 -1.20 11.23 -1.58
CA LEU A 4 -0.91 9.94 -2.20
C LEU A 4 -2.15 9.05 -2.25
N TRP A 5 -2.93 9.00 -1.16
CA TRP A 5 -4.17 8.21 -1.11
C TRP A 5 -5.22 8.70 -2.10
N LYS A 6 -5.36 10.03 -2.24
CA LYS A 6 -6.22 10.61 -3.28
C LYS A 6 -5.77 10.15 -4.67
N ARG A 7 -4.47 10.18 -4.97
CA ARG A 7 -3.93 9.70 -6.26
C ARG A 7 -4.17 8.21 -6.49
N ILE A 8 -4.06 7.37 -5.44
CA ILE A 8 -4.37 5.94 -5.54
C ILE A 8 -5.86 5.71 -5.83
N LYS A 9 -6.76 6.47 -5.20
CA LYS A 9 -8.21 6.41 -5.48
C LYS A 9 -8.53 6.77 -6.94
N LEU A 10 -7.83 7.76 -7.48
CA LEU A 10 -7.96 8.22 -8.87
C LEU A 10 -7.15 7.40 -9.88
N LEU A 11 -6.38 6.38 -9.43
CA LEU A 11 -5.59 5.55 -10.32
C LEU A 11 -6.53 4.73 -11.21
N GLU A 12 -6.40 4.89 -12.52
CA GLU A 12 -7.20 4.20 -13.52
C GLU A 12 -6.34 3.76 -14.69
N VAL A 13 -6.78 2.69 -15.34
CA VAL A 13 -6.16 2.22 -16.58
C VAL A 13 -6.56 3.17 -17.71
N LYS A 14 -5.58 3.67 -18.45
CA LYS A 14 -5.79 4.52 -19.61
C LYS A 14 -5.63 3.75 -20.91
N LYS A 15 -6.15 4.32 -22.00
CA LYS A 15 -6.02 3.73 -23.35
C LYS A 15 -4.55 3.53 -23.73
N ASP A 16 -3.71 4.52 -23.38
CA ASP A 16 -2.26 4.47 -23.52
C ASP A 16 -1.61 3.76 -22.31
N SER A 17 -0.84 2.71 -22.59
CA SER A 17 -0.14 1.92 -21.59
C SER A 17 1.02 2.70 -20.95
N ASN A 18 1.68 3.58 -21.70
CA ASN A 18 2.79 4.38 -21.18
C ASN A 18 2.31 5.38 -20.13
N GLN A 19 1.22 6.09 -20.42
CA GLN A 19 0.59 6.96 -19.42
C GLN A 19 0.13 6.17 -18.19
N THR A 20 -0.42 4.97 -18.39
CA THR A 20 -0.81 4.08 -17.28
C THR A 20 0.40 3.69 -16.42
N ARG A 21 1.54 3.35 -17.02
CA ARG A 21 2.79 3.05 -16.30
C ARG A 21 3.27 4.25 -15.50
N MET A 22 3.31 5.44 -16.10
CA MET A 22 3.75 6.66 -15.40
C MET A 22 2.87 6.97 -14.19
N ASP A 23 1.55 6.91 -14.36
CA ASP A 23 0.60 7.15 -13.27
C ASP A 23 0.75 6.08 -12.18
N PHE A 24 0.92 4.82 -12.58
CA PHE A 24 1.12 3.70 -11.68
C PHE A 24 2.42 3.84 -10.88
N TYR A 25 3.55 4.13 -11.53
CA TYR A 25 4.84 4.33 -10.85
C TYR A 25 4.78 5.51 -9.88
N GLY A 26 4.07 6.58 -10.26
CA GLY A 26 3.84 7.76 -9.43
C GLY A 26 3.15 7.47 -8.09
N VAL A 27 2.43 6.35 -7.97
CA VAL A 27 1.79 5.92 -6.71
C VAL A 27 2.41 4.66 -6.12
N LEU A 28 2.87 3.72 -6.94
CA LEU A 28 3.48 2.46 -6.52
C LEU A 28 4.74 2.70 -5.69
N ILE A 29 5.70 3.44 -6.25
CA ILE A 29 7.01 3.67 -5.62
C ILE A 29 6.86 4.29 -4.22
N PRO A 30 6.17 5.44 -4.04
CA PRO A 30 6.03 6.02 -2.71
C PRO A 30 5.21 5.15 -1.75
N THR A 31 4.32 4.29 -2.26
CA THR A 31 3.55 3.35 -1.44
C THR A 31 4.43 2.23 -0.89
N LEU A 32 5.27 1.59 -1.73
CA LEU A 32 6.18 0.52 -1.31
C LEU A 32 7.28 1.04 -0.35
N LEU A 33 7.67 2.30 -0.49
CA LEU A 33 8.62 2.96 0.41
C LEU A 33 8.00 3.42 1.74
N SER A 34 6.67 3.44 1.85
CA SER A 34 5.98 3.91 3.06
C SER A 34 6.16 2.94 4.23
N ARG A 35 6.88 3.36 5.26
CA ARG A 35 6.99 2.63 6.54
C ARG A 35 5.68 2.58 7.33
N LYS A 36 4.70 3.42 6.97
CA LYS A 36 3.36 3.40 7.58
C LYS A 36 2.51 2.26 7.04
N LEU A 37 2.71 1.87 5.78
CA LEU A 37 1.96 0.78 5.14
C LEU A 37 2.73 -0.54 5.23
N PHE A 38 4.04 -0.50 5.02
CA PHE A 38 4.91 -1.67 5.11
C PHE A 38 5.97 -1.40 6.17
N LYS A 39 5.76 -1.93 7.38
CA LYS A 39 6.68 -1.70 8.51
C LYS A 39 8.00 -2.39 8.23
N ASN A 40 7.94 -3.64 7.78
CA ASN A 40 9.08 -4.46 7.41
C ASN A 40 9.10 -4.71 5.90
N ASN A 41 10.28 -5.01 5.35
CA ASN A 41 10.37 -5.32 3.93
C ASN A 41 9.70 -6.66 3.57
N LYS A 42 9.66 -7.61 4.52
CA LYS A 42 8.97 -8.89 4.35
C LYS A 42 7.47 -8.71 4.10
N ASP A 43 6.87 -7.66 4.64
CA ASP A 43 5.45 -7.32 4.44
C ASP A 43 5.16 -7.02 2.95
N LEU A 44 6.18 -6.63 2.17
CA LEU A 44 6.02 -6.40 0.73
C LEU A 44 5.79 -7.70 -0.04
N LYS A 45 6.29 -8.85 0.45
CA LYS A 45 6.16 -10.16 -0.23
C LYS A 45 4.70 -10.47 -0.57
N GLU A 46 3.79 -10.20 0.35
CA GLU A 46 2.37 -10.54 0.16
C GLU A 46 1.76 -9.77 -1.02
N LEU A 47 2.15 -8.52 -1.22
CA LEU A 47 1.72 -7.72 -2.36
C LEU A 47 2.47 -8.12 -3.62
N THR A 48 3.80 -8.19 -3.57
CA THR A 48 4.63 -8.33 -4.76
C THR A 48 4.55 -9.71 -5.40
N ASN A 49 4.29 -10.76 -4.63
CA ASN A 49 4.09 -12.12 -5.15
C ASN A 49 2.76 -12.27 -5.89
N LYS A 50 1.80 -11.36 -5.69
CA LYS A 50 0.51 -11.38 -6.40
C LYS A 50 0.61 -10.70 -7.77
N PHE A 51 1.67 -9.92 -8.03
CA PHE A 51 1.85 -9.26 -9.33
C PHE A 51 2.17 -10.27 -10.44
N LYS A 52 1.71 -9.96 -11.65
CA LYS A 52 2.13 -10.62 -12.88
C LYS A 52 3.50 -10.08 -13.27
N VAL A 53 4.53 -10.85 -12.93
CA VAL A 53 5.93 -10.63 -13.31
C VAL A 53 6.39 -11.80 -14.16
N GLN A 54 7.30 -11.55 -15.10
CA GLN A 54 7.80 -12.59 -16.01
C GLN A 54 8.84 -13.47 -15.33
N THR A 55 9.56 -12.90 -14.37
CA THR A 55 10.61 -13.60 -13.63
C THR A 55 10.36 -13.51 -12.13
N GLU A 56 10.76 -14.57 -11.44
CA GLU A 56 10.61 -14.69 -10.00
C GLU A 56 11.35 -13.56 -9.25
N ILE A 57 10.67 -13.00 -8.24
CA ILE A 57 11.27 -12.06 -7.30
C ILE A 57 11.99 -12.86 -6.22
N ARG A 58 13.30 -13.00 -6.39
CA ARG A 58 14.17 -13.75 -5.48
C ARG A 58 14.16 -13.15 -4.06
N ASP A 59 14.32 -14.03 -3.07
CA ASP A 59 14.20 -13.66 -1.65
C ASP A 59 15.13 -12.55 -1.17
N TYR A 60 16.37 -12.50 -1.68
CA TYR A 60 17.34 -11.47 -1.30
C TYR A 60 16.90 -10.04 -1.69
N LEU A 61 15.98 -9.90 -2.66
CA LEU A 61 15.49 -8.58 -3.05
C LEU A 61 14.64 -7.94 -1.94
N TYR A 62 14.06 -8.75 -1.05
CA TYR A 62 13.31 -8.23 0.09
C TYR A 62 14.21 -7.66 1.19
N ASP A 63 15.52 -7.82 1.13
CA ASP A 63 16.42 -7.15 2.07
C ASP A 63 16.62 -5.67 1.70
N ASN A 64 16.37 -5.29 0.44
CA ASN A 64 16.55 -3.93 -0.06
C ASN A 64 15.34 -3.47 -0.89
N ARG A 65 14.50 -2.58 -0.29
CA ARG A 65 13.30 -2.04 -0.95
C ARG A 65 13.60 -1.37 -2.29
N THR A 66 14.71 -0.65 -2.41
CA THR A 66 15.06 0.05 -3.65
C THR A 66 15.39 -0.95 -4.76
N ALA A 67 16.12 -2.02 -4.44
CA ALA A 67 16.42 -3.09 -5.39
C ALA A 67 15.15 -3.83 -5.84
N LEU A 68 14.24 -4.12 -4.90
CA LEU A 68 12.93 -4.71 -5.19
C LEU A 68 12.10 -3.82 -6.13
N ILE A 69 12.01 -2.52 -5.84
CA ILE A 69 11.27 -1.56 -6.68
C ILE A 69 11.88 -1.50 -8.09
N ALA A 70 13.21 -1.40 -8.19
CA ALA A 70 13.88 -1.39 -9.49
C ALA A 70 13.64 -2.68 -10.29
N LYS A 71 13.56 -3.83 -9.61
CA LYS A 71 13.16 -5.10 -10.24
C LYS A 71 11.71 -5.02 -10.74
N LEU A 72 10.76 -4.61 -9.91
CA LEU A 72 9.35 -4.50 -10.28
C LEU A 72 9.12 -3.58 -11.49
N ILE A 73 9.77 -2.41 -11.50
CA ILE A 73 9.67 -1.47 -12.64
C ILE A 73 10.10 -2.18 -13.93
N ARG A 74 11.25 -2.86 -13.92
CA ARG A 74 11.74 -3.60 -15.10
C ARG A 74 10.82 -4.73 -15.54
N GLU A 75 10.11 -5.37 -14.62
CA GLU A 75 9.10 -6.38 -14.98
C GLU A 75 7.86 -5.72 -15.59
N PHE A 76 7.41 -4.58 -15.05
CA PHE A 76 6.23 -3.86 -15.52
C PHE A 76 6.43 -3.15 -16.86
N GLU A 77 7.65 -2.78 -17.20
CA GLU A 77 8.00 -2.32 -18.55
C GLU A 77 7.80 -3.42 -19.60
N LYS A 78 7.99 -4.68 -19.22
CA LYS A 78 7.83 -5.84 -20.11
C LYS A 78 6.41 -6.40 -20.13
N ASN A 79 5.53 -5.94 -19.24
CA ASN A 79 4.17 -6.46 -19.18
C ASN A 79 3.39 -6.15 -20.45
N THR A 80 2.53 -7.10 -20.84
CA THR A 80 1.46 -6.81 -21.80
C THR A 80 0.48 -5.79 -21.20
N LYS A 81 -0.40 -5.26 -22.04
CA LYS A 81 -1.43 -4.32 -21.56
C LYS A 81 -2.29 -4.98 -20.49
N GLU A 82 -2.75 -6.21 -20.71
CA GLU A 82 -3.63 -6.96 -19.82
C GLU A 82 -2.96 -7.24 -18.46
N GLU A 83 -1.67 -7.58 -18.47
CA GLU A 83 -0.89 -7.80 -17.24
C GLU A 83 -0.70 -6.50 -16.45
N LEU A 84 -0.42 -5.39 -17.14
CA LEU A 84 -0.33 -4.07 -16.51
C LEU A 84 -1.66 -3.66 -15.87
N GLU A 85 -2.77 -3.86 -16.59
CA GLU A 85 -4.12 -3.59 -16.07
C GLU A 85 -4.42 -4.42 -14.82
N TYR A 86 -4.06 -5.70 -14.84
CA TYR A 86 -4.20 -6.58 -13.69
C TYR A 86 -3.39 -6.04 -12.50
N ASN A 87 -2.12 -5.71 -12.70
CA ASN A 87 -1.22 -5.22 -11.66
C ASN A 87 -1.72 -3.90 -11.05
N VAL A 88 -2.22 -2.98 -11.87
CA VAL A 88 -2.82 -1.71 -11.42
C VAL A 88 -4.06 -1.95 -10.57
N LYS A 89 -5.00 -2.78 -11.03
CA LYS A 89 -6.24 -3.10 -10.31
C LYS A 89 -5.95 -3.80 -8.99
N LEU A 90 -5.06 -4.78 -9.00
CA LEU A 90 -4.62 -5.52 -7.83
C LEU A 90 -3.99 -4.59 -6.78
N PHE A 91 -3.02 -3.75 -7.20
CA PHE A 91 -2.38 -2.79 -6.32
C PHE A 91 -3.40 -1.84 -5.70
N LYS A 92 -4.27 -1.25 -6.52
CA LYS A 92 -5.29 -0.31 -6.05
C LYS A 92 -6.18 -0.96 -5.00
N LYS A 93 -6.66 -2.18 -5.25
CA LYS A 93 -7.50 -2.93 -4.31
C LYS A 93 -6.79 -3.14 -2.96
N ILE A 94 -5.62 -3.77 -2.97
CA ILE A 94 -4.91 -4.13 -1.74
C ILE A 94 -4.54 -2.89 -0.93
N VAL A 95 -4.05 -1.85 -1.59
CA VAL A 95 -3.58 -0.66 -0.88
C VAL A 95 -4.74 0.13 -0.29
N LEU A 96 -5.91 0.18 -0.95
CA LEU A 96 -7.10 0.79 -0.36
C LEU A 96 -7.57 0.03 0.88
N GLU A 97 -7.60 -1.30 0.83
CA GLU A 97 -7.91 -2.13 2.00
C GLU A 97 -6.93 -1.88 3.17
N MET A 98 -5.64 -1.71 2.88
CA MET A 98 -4.65 -1.36 3.91
C MET A 98 -4.86 0.05 4.48
N ILE A 99 -5.22 1.02 3.64
CA ILE A 99 -5.49 2.40 4.06
C ILE A 99 -6.70 2.44 4.97
N ASP A 100 -7.78 1.75 4.63
CA ASP A 100 -9.02 1.73 5.41
C ASP A 100 -8.76 1.10 6.79
N LYS A 101 -8.05 -0.04 6.85
CA LYS A 101 -7.60 -0.64 8.12
C LYS A 101 -6.72 0.29 8.97
N THR A 102 -5.84 1.06 8.32
CA THR A 102 -4.97 2.02 9.04
C THR A 102 -5.77 3.20 9.58
N GLY A 103 -6.83 3.62 8.87
CA GLY A 103 -7.75 4.67 9.31
C GLY A 103 -8.45 4.29 10.61
N ASP A 104 -9.00 3.08 10.67
CA ASP A 104 -9.74 2.56 11.85
C ASP A 104 -8.87 2.46 13.10
N ILE A 105 -7.58 2.11 12.96
CA ILE A 105 -6.63 2.04 14.07
C ILE A 105 -6.43 3.44 14.70
N SER A 106 -6.32 4.48 13.88
CA SER A 106 -6.09 5.84 14.37
C SER A 106 -7.27 6.41 15.15
N THR A 107 -8.50 6.09 14.75
CA THR A 107 -9.72 6.50 15.47
C THR A 107 -9.86 5.79 16.81
N ASN A 108 -9.50 4.51 16.88
CA ASN A 108 -9.55 3.73 18.12
C ASN A 108 -8.50 4.18 19.15
N GLU A 109 -7.27 4.49 18.72
CA GLU A 109 -6.24 5.04 19.61
C GLU A 109 -6.63 6.41 20.17
N VAL A 110 -7.17 7.30 19.32
CA VAL A 110 -7.65 8.61 19.76
C VAL A 110 -8.82 8.47 20.72
N THR A 111 -9.77 7.58 20.43
CA THR A 111 -10.90 7.27 21.33
C THR A 111 -10.42 6.71 22.66
N HIS A 112 -9.41 5.84 22.67
CA HIS A 112 -8.84 5.28 23.89
C HIS A 112 -8.11 6.34 24.72
N ILE A 113 -7.37 7.27 24.09
CA ILE A 113 -6.73 8.39 24.79
C ILE A 113 -7.80 9.31 25.37
N ILE A 114 -8.81 9.67 24.59
CA ILE A 114 -9.93 10.48 25.05
C ILE A 114 -10.60 9.80 26.25
N ASN A 115 -10.94 8.51 26.16
CA ASN A 115 -11.58 7.79 27.25
C ASN A 115 -10.70 7.65 28.50
N LYS A 116 -9.38 7.46 28.33
CA LYS A 116 -8.42 7.34 29.45
C LYS A 116 -8.27 8.65 30.23
N TYR A 117 -8.37 9.79 29.57
CA TYR A 117 -8.22 11.11 30.19
C TYR A 117 -9.55 11.88 30.31
N SER A 118 -10.65 11.27 29.87
CA SER A 118 -11.99 11.84 30.00
C SER A 118 -12.42 11.71 31.46
N ARG A 119 -12.82 12.84 32.05
CA ARG A 119 -13.24 12.96 33.45
C ARG A 119 -14.57 12.26 33.80
N ASN A 120 -15.10 11.44 32.88
CA ASN A 120 -16.37 10.72 33.06
C ASN A 120 -16.20 9.29 33.61
N HIS A 121 -15.01 8.89 34.06
CA HIS A 121 -14.87 7.69 34.87
C HIS A 121 -15.45 7.97 36.26
N LYS A 122 -16.76 7.75 36.41
CA LYS A 122 -17.33 7.48 37.73
C LYS A 122 -16.72 6.16 38.16
N GLU A 123 -15.81 6.22 39.13
CA GLU A 123 -15.54 5.09 40.00
C GLU A 123 -16.91 4.66 40.56
N GLU A 124 -17.43 3.54 40.09
CA GLU A 124 -18.37 2.75 40.87
C GLU A 124 -17.57 2.31 42.11
N LEU A 125 -17.67 3.13 43.15
CA LEU A 125 -17.36 2.71 44.50
C LEU A 125 -18.32 1.58 44.83
N ASP A 126 -17.76 0.38 44.94
CA ASP A 126 -18.39 -0.78 45.57
C ASP A 126 -18.89 -0.36 46.97
N GLU A 127 -20.21 -0.34 47.16
CA GLU A 127 -20.91 -0.45 48.45
C GLU A 127 -21.71 -1.76 48.47
#